data_AF-A0A0X3NVZ6-F1
#
_entry.id   AF-A0A0X3NVZ6-F1
#
_cell.length_a   1.000
_cell.length_b   1.000
_cell.length_c   1.000
_cell.angle_alpha   90.00
_cell.angle_beta   90.00
_cell.angle_gamma   90.00
#
_symmetry.space_group_name_H-M   'P 1'
#
loop_
_entity.id
_entity.type
_entity.pdbx_description
1 polymer ?
#
loop_
_entity_poly.entity_id
_entity_poly.type
_entity_poly.pdbx_seq_one_letter_code
_entity_poly.pdbx_strand_id
1 'polypeptide(L)'
;MHASTLQAVDLLEFQTQVNSEWLDFVQKTLPSASEHVKSLLGEISGPLIGQNLASTMVACILMDNKATNGSRAYQLKDKHKMPDEVFRWLALEPLIALQHWMEIDSLLMEKKWFARKCVIGLPVDRLILFLHSKNSPKAVIARYLQYLPDSDTLVDLVVRLGLYGLGIENFVRKKDAAGLRSLHSRVPTSGSNEIQEIEAYLSLPVSFNLSDCKPPDQSMERIHTKGIIAPRNRRRWHVPFAIG
;
A
#
# COMPACT_ATOMS: atom_id res chain seq x y z
N MET A 1 18.74 -32.17 1.45
CA MET A 1 17.35 -32.68 1.56
C MET A 1 16.74 -32.36 2.93
N HIS A 2 17.42 -32.62 4.05
CA HIS A 2 16.87 -32.39 5.40
C HIS A 2 16.33 -30.98 5.69
N ALA A 3 17.03 -29.92 5.26
CA ALA A 3 16.60 -28.54 5.54
C ALA A 3 15.26 -28.16 4.89
N SER A 4 15.02 -28.58 3.64
CA SER A 4 13.76 -28.31 2.93
C SER A 4 12.60 -29.12 3.51
N THR A 5 12.85 -30.35 3.94
CA THR A 5 11.83 -31.18 4.60
C THR A 5 11.44 -30.62 5.96
N LEU A 6 12.40 -30.15 6.76
CA LEU A 6 12.14 -29.50 8.04
C LEU A 6 11.30 -28.23 7.85
N GLN A 7 11.63 -27.40 6.85
CA GLN A 7 10.83 -26.21 6.53
C GLN A 7 9.39 -26.57 6.11
N ALA A 8 9.18 -27.67 5.38
CA ALA A 8 7.84 -28.11 5.02
C ALA A 8 7.03 -28.58 6.24
N VAL A 9 7.65 -29.34 7.16
CA VAL A 9 7.01 -29.79 8.40
C VAL A 9 6.65 -28.60 9.30
N ASP A 10 7.58 -27.67 9.46
CA ASP A 10 7.39 -26.43 10.21
C ASP A 10 6.19 -25.60 9.71
N LEU A 11 6.04 -25.51 8.39
CA LEU A 11 4.93 -24.79 7.77
C LEU A 11 3.60 -25.52 7.98
N LEU A 12 3.59 -26.85 7.83
CA LEU A 12 2.38 -27.67 8.06
C LEU A 12 1.92 -27.60 9.52
N GLU A 13 2.85 -27.61 10.47
CA GLU A 13 2.54 -27.45 11.89
C GLU A 13 1.91 -26.08 12.16
N PHE A 14 2.52 -25.00 11.63
CA PHE A 14 1.96 -23.66 11.71
C PHE A 14 0.55 -23.59 11.11
N GLN A 15 0.37 -24.11 9.89
CA GLN A 15 -0.93 -24.13 9.20
C GLN A 15 -1.98 -24.85 10.04
N THR A 16 -1.63 -25.98 10.64
CA THR A 16 -2.54 -26.76 11.50
C THR A 16 -3.03 -25.93 12.69
N GLN A 17 -2.16 -25.11 13.28
CA GLN A 17 -2.51 -24.24 14.41
C GLN A 17 -3.45 -23.10 14.02
N VAL A 18 -3.28 -22.51 12.83
CA VAL A 18 -4.05 -21.32 12.40
C VAL A 18 -5.25 -21.64 11.50
N ASN A 19 -5.39 -22.89 11.04
CA ASN A 19 -6.38 -23.25 10.01
C ASN A 19 -7.83 -23.00 10.46
N SER A 20 -8.17 -23.27 11.71
CA SER A 20 -9.53 -23.04 12.23
C SER A 20 -9.89 -21.56 12.25
N GLU A 21 -8.96 -20.71 12.70
CA GLU A 21 -9.11 -19.25 12.69
C GLU A 21 -9.27 -18.71 11.27
N TRP A 22 -8.48 -19.23 10.33
CA TRP A 22 -8.57 -18.85 8.91
C TRP A 22 -9.93 -19.17 8.30
N LEU A 23 -10.43 -20.39 8.50
CA LEU A 23 -11.73 -20.79 7.94
C LEU A 23 -12.87 -19.92 8.49
N ASP A 24 -12.83 -19.60 9.78
CA ASP A 24 -13.78 -18.69 10.43
C ASP A 24 -13.65 -17.25 9.88
N PHE A 25 -12.43 -16.76 9.68
CA PHE A 25 -12.17 -15.47 9.06
C PHE A 25 -12.75 -15.38 7.64
N VAL A 26 -12.49 -16.38 6.78
CA VAL A 26 -13.01 -16.41 5.40
C VAL A 26 -14.53 -16.41 5.42
N GLN A 27 -15.16 -17.26 6.24
CA GLN A 27 -16.62 -17.35 6.33
C GLN A 27 -17.27 -16.02 6.74
N LYS A 28 -16.66 -15.30 7.69
CA LYS A 28 -17.16 -14.00 8.18
C LYS A 28 -16.89 -12.86 7.20
N THR A 29 -15.75 -12.88 6.52
CA THR A 29 -15.25 -11.74 5.74
C THR A 29 -15.73 -11.77 4.30
N LEU A 30 -15.83 -12.96 3.69
CA LEU A 30 -16.18 -13.11 2.28
C LEU A 30 -17.50 -12.41 1.87
N PRO A 31 -18.58 -12.42 2.66
CA PRO A 31 -19.84 -11.79 2.26
C PRO A 31 -19.74 -10.26 2.13
N SER A 32 -19.06 -9.61 3.07
CA SER A 32 -18.97 -8.14 3.20
C SER A 32 -17.69 -7.54 2.60
N ALA A 33 -16.75 -8.38 2.18
CA ALA A 33 -15.48 -7.96 1.59
C ALA A 33 -15.65 -7.13 0.30
N SER A 34 -14.69 -6.22 0.09
CA SER A 34 -14.52 -5.53 -1.19
C SER A 34 -14.21 -6.51 -2.31
N GLU A 35 -14.45 -6.13 -3.57
CA GLU A 35 -14.15 -6.97 -4.74
C GLU A 35 -12.69 -7.42 -4.78
N HIS A 36 -11.76 -6.52 -4.41
CA HIS A 36 -10.32 -6.81 -4.35
C HIS A 36 -10.01 -7.90 -3.31
N VAL A 37 -10.59 -7.81 -2.12
CA VAL A 37 -10.42 -8.82 -1.07
C VAL A 37 -11.10 -10.13 -1.48
N LYS A 38 -12.27 -10.09 -2.12
CA LYS A 38 -12.94 -11.28 -2.65
C LYS A 38 -12.11 -11.99 -3.71
N SER A 39 -11.45 -11.26 -4.60
CA SER A 39 -10.55 -11.83 -5.60
C SER A 39 -9.41 -12.61 -4.94
N LEU A 40 -8.74 -12.00 -3.96
CA LEU A 40 -7.66 -12.66 -3.21
C LEU A 40 -8.18 -13.87 -2.46
N LEU A 41 -9.29 -13.73 -1.74
CA LEU A 41 -9.90 -14.84 -1.02
C LEU A 41 -10.32 -15.97 -1.96
N GLY A 42 -10.76 -15.69 -3.18
CA GLY A 42 -11.10 -16.71 -4.17
C GLY A 42 -9.93 -17.65 -4.47
N GLU A 43 -8.72 -17.10 -4.61
CA GLU A 43 -7.50 -17.85 -4.95
C GLU A 43 -7.00 -18.76 -3.81
N ILE A 44 -7.20 -18.33 -2.56
CA ILE A 44 -6.74 -19.05 -1.36
C ILE A 44 -7.89 -19.58 -0.50
N SER A 45 -9.11 -19.62 -1.04
CA SER A 45 -10.29 -20.07 -0.32
C SER A 45 -10.21 -21.56 -0.02
N GLY A 46 -10.44 -21.92 1.23
CA GLY A 46 -10.36 -23.30 1.71
C GLY A 46 -9.32 -23.49 2.82
N PRO A 47 -9.00 -24.75 3.15
CA PRO A 47 -8.03 -25.07 4.19
C PRO A 47 -6.65 -24.48 3.87
N LEU A 48 -6.02 -23.90 4.89
CA LEU A 48 -4.64 -23.43 4.83
C LEU A 48 -3.64 -24.60 4.78
N ILE A 49 -4.03 -25.76 5.29
CA ILE A 49 -3.18 -26.95 5.36
C ILE A 49 -2.79 -27.39 3.94
N GLY A 50 -1.49 -27.49 3.69
CA GLY A 50 -0.93 -27.89 2.40
C GLY A 50 -0.79 -26.74 1.40
N GLN A 51 -1.19 -25.52 1.75
CA GLN A 51 -0.89 -24.34 0.95
C GLN A 51 0.61 -24.06 0.95
N ASN A 52 1.10 -23.38 -0.09
CA ASN A 52 2.49 -22.95 -0.12
C ASN A 52 2.74 -21.80 0.90
N LEU A 53 4.01 -21.50 1.16
CA LEU A 53 4.40 -20.46 2.11
C LEU A 53 3.82 -19.09 1.74
N ALA A 54 3.81 -18.73 0.46
CA ALA A 54 3.33 -17.43 -0.01
C ALA A 54 1.83 -17.25 0.25
N SER A 55 1.01 -18.23 -0.14
CA SER A 55 -0.44 -18.24 0.12
C SER A 55 -0.74 -18.21 1.62
N THR A 56 0.06 -18.92 2.43
CA THR A 56 -0.07 -18.91 3.90
C THR A 56 0.22 -17.52 4.46
N MET A 57 1.26 -16.84 3.97
CA MET A 57 1.58 -15.47 4.40
C MET A 57 0.51 -14.46 3.98
N VAL A 58 -0.05 -14.59 2.77
CA VAL A 58 -1.17 -13.74 2.33
C VAL A 58 -2.37 -13.91 3.26
N ALA A 59 -2.73 -15.14 3.62
CA ALA A 59 -3.78 -15.42 4.59
C ALA A 59 -3.49 -14.76 5.95
N CYS A 60 -2.25 -14.88 6.44
CA CYS A 60 -1.83 -14.21 7.68
C CYS A 60 -1.94 -12.68 7.61
N ILE A 61 -1.56 -12.06 6.50
CA ILE A 61 -1.68 -10.60 6.33
C ILE A 61 -3.14 -10.17 6.32
N LEU A 62 -4.01 -10.93 5.65
CA LEU A 62 -5.45 -10.65 5.62
C LEU A 62 -6.09 -10.75 7.01
N MET A 63 -5.71 -11.77 7.80
CA MET A 63 -6.24 -11.95 9.16
C MET A 63 -5.67 -10.91 10.15
N ASP A 64 -4.38 -10.64 10.09
CA ASP A 64 -3.71 -9.69 11.01
C ASP A 64 -3.94 -8.23 10.61
N ASN A 65 -4.35 -8.00 9.36
CA ASN A 65 -4.47 -6.69 8.74
C ASN A 65 -3.14 -5.89 8.80
N LYS A 66 -2.02 -6.62 8.74
CA LYS A 66 -0.66 -6.17 9.06
C LYS A 66 0.38 -7.09 8.42
N ALA A 67 1.54 -6.54 8.01
CA ALA A 67 2.66 -7.32 7.47
C ALA A 67 4.02 -7.01 8.12
N THR A 68 4.11 -6.00 8.98
CA THR A 68 5.34 -5.61 9.68
C THR A 68 5.55 -6.42 10.98
N ASN A 69 6.61 -6.09 11.72
CA ASN A 69 7.02 -6.74 12.96
C ASN A 69 5.85 -7.07 13.89
N GLY A 70 5.83 -8.31 14.36
CA GLY A 70 4.79 -8.85 15.24
C GLY A 70 3.61 -9.51 14.51
N SER A 71 3.45 -9.33 13.19
CA SER A 71 2.48 -10.11 12.42
C SER A 71 2.94 -11.55 12.24
N ARG A 72 2.00 -12.48 12.05
CA ARG A 72 2.26 -13.89 11.74
C ARG A 72 3.03 -14.04 10.42
N ALA A 73 2.68 -13.23 9.42
CA ALA A 73 3.38 -13.22 8.14
C ALA A 73 4.86 -12.82 8.29
N TYR A 74 5.16 -11.83 9.12
CA TYR A 74 6.55 -11.43 9.40
C TYR A 74 7.32 -12.51 10.17
N GLN A 75 6.67 -13.22 11.11
CA GLN A 75 7.29 -14.34 11.81
C GLN A 75 7.63 -15.50 10.83
N LEU A 76 6.72 -15.82 9.92
CA LEU A 76 6.96 -16.81 8.85
C LEU A 76 8.11 -16.38 7.93
N LYS A 77 8.19 -15.09 7.60
CA LYS A 77 9.26 -14.53 6.77
C LYS A 77 10.62 -14.81 7.41
N ASP A 78 10.77 -14.49 8.70
CA ASP A 78 12.02 -14.70 9.44
C ASP A 78 12.34 -16.19 9.60
N LYS A 79 11.34 -17.01 9.97
CA LYS A 79 11.51 -18.47 10.15
C LYS A 79 11.96 -19.17 8.86
N HIS A 80 11.37 -18.80 7.73
CA HIS A 80 11.67 -19.40 6.42
C HIS A 80 12.78 -18.67 5.65
N LYS A 81 13.40 -17.63 6.24
CA LYS A 81 14.48 -16.83 5.64
C LYS A 81 14.10 -16.25 4.28
N MET A 82 12.86 -15.76 4.15
CA MET A 82 12.39 -15.13 2.92
C MET A 82 13.11 -13.79 2.70
N PRO A 83 13.63 -13.51 1.49
CA PRO A 83 14.23 -12.22 1.18
C PRO A 83 13.26 -11.05 1.38
N ASP A 84 13.75 -9.93 1.92
CA ASP A 84 12.94 -8.74 2.22
C ASP A 84 12.17 -8.23 1.00
N GLU A 85 12.82 -8.15 -0.16
CA GLU A 85 12.18 -7.69 -1.40
C GLU A 85 11.02 -8.61 -1.81
N VAL A 86 11.20 -9.93 -1.74
CA VAL A 86 10.17 -10.92 -2.07
C VAL A 86 8.99 -10.78 -1.11
N PHE A 87 9.26 -10.64 0.19
CA PHE A 87 8.22 -10.46 1.20
C PHE A 87 7.44 -9.15 1.00
N ARG A 88 8.12 -8.05 0.69
CA ARG A 88 7.46 -6.76 0.40
C ARG A 88 6.52 -6.88 -0.78
N TRP A 89 6.96 -7.46 -1.89
CA TRP A 89 6.10 -7.69 -3.06
C TRP A 89 4.88 -8.56 -2.72
N LEU A 90 5.10 -9.64 -1.98
CA LEU A 90 4.03 -10.54 -1.55
C LEU A 90 3.00 -9.83 -0.64
N ALA A 91 3.47 -8.97 0.26
CA ALA A 91 2.61 -8.29 1.22
C ALA A 91 1.87 -7.08 0.64
N LEU A 92 2.32 -6.52 -0.48
CA LEU A 92 1.71 -5.32 -1.07
C LEU A 92 0.26 -5.56 -1.49
N GLU A 93 -0.01 -6.64 -2.21
CA GLU A 93 -1.34 -6.88 -2.75
C GLU A 93 -2.45 -7.00 -1.69
N PRO A 94 -2.32 -7.84 -0.65
CA PRO A 94 -3.34 -7.91 0.40
C PRO A 94 -3.50 -6.58 1.13
N LEU A 95 -2.41 -5.85 1.41
CA LEU A 95 -2.50 -4.54 2.06
C LEU A 95 -3.18 -3.49 1.19
N ILE A 96 -2.98 -3.50 -0.13
CA ILE A 96 -3.67 -2.62 -1.08
C ILE A 96 -5.17 -2.96 -1.10
N ALA A 97 -5.52 -4.25 -1.16
CA ALA A 97 -6.91 -4.70 -1.16
C ALA A 97 -7.64 -4.29 0.14
N LEU A 98 -6.93 -4.28 1.26
CA LEU A 98 -7.40 -3.81 2.56
C LEU A 98 -7.38 -2.27 2.68
N GLN A 99 -6.71 -1.55 1.77
CA GLN A 99 -6.44 -0.10 1.83
C GLN A 99 -5.60 0.34 3.04
N HIS A 100 -4.69 -0.52 3.49
CA HIS A 100 -3.82 -0.32 4.64
C HIS A 100 -2.57 0.52 4.30
N TRP A 101 -2.78 1.75 3.81
CA TRP A 101 -1.71 2.61 3.27
C TRP A 101 -0.58 2.93 4.26
N MET A 102 -0.91 3.10 5.55
CA MET A 102 0.09 3.36 6.60
C MET A 102 0.98 2.15 6.87
N GLU A 103 0.42 0.94 6.75
CA GLU A 103 1.18 -0.29 6.87
C GLU A 103 2.08 -0.49 5.66
N ILE A 104 1.60 -0.16 4.45
CA ILE A 104 2.41 -0.16 3.23
C ILE A 104 3.59 0.82 3.36
N ASP A 105 3.37 2.03 3.89
CA ASP A 105 4.46 2.97 4.15
C ASP A 105 5.48 2.36 5.10
N SER A 106 5.03 1.76 6.19
CA SER A 106 5.90 1.14 7.20
C SER A 106 6.68 -0.05 6.65
N LEU A 107 6.07 -0.83 5.74
CA LEU A 107 6.67 -1.98 5.07
C LEU A 107 7.74 -1.57 4.05
N LEU A 108 7.50 -0.49 3.31
CA LEU A 108 8.36 -0.05 2.21
C LEU A 108 9.47 0.91 2.63
N MET A 109 9.25 1.70 3.66
CA MET A 109 10.17 2.75 4.09
C MET A 109 11.25 2.19 5.02
N GLU A 110 12.48 2.11 4.53
CA GLU A 110 13.63 1.76 5.37
C GLU A 110 14.17 3.02 6.06
N LYS A 111 14.03 3.07 7.38
CA LYS A 111 14.79 4.02 8.21
C LYS A 111 16.23 3.53 8.34
N LYS A 112 17.07 3.85 7.36
CA LYS A 112 18.53 3.68 7.53
C LYS A 112 18.99 4.73 8.54
N TRP A 113 19.38 4.28 9.73
CA TRP A 113 19.79 5.13 10.85
C TRP A 113 20.93 6.13 10.54
N PHE A 114 21.67 5.93 9.44
CA PHE A 114 22.67 6.86 8.94
C PHE A 114 22.26 7.69 7.71
N ALA A 115 21.13 7.40 7.07
CA ALA A 115 20.69 8.13 5.91
C ALA A 115 19.73 9.25 6.31
N ARG A 116 20.04 10.49 5.89
CA ARG A 116 19.12 11.63 6.01
C ARG A 116 17.88 11.48 5.12
N LYS A 117 17.89 10.54 4.18
CA LYS A 117 16.81 10.31 3.21
C LYS A 117 16.21 8.92 3.43
N CYS A 118 14.88 8.87 3.46
CA CYS A 118 14.14 7.62 3.43
C CYS A 118 14.42 6.89 2.11
N VAL A 119 14.69 5.59 2.18
CA VAL A 119 14.89 4.76 0.99
C VAL A 119 13.71 3.80 0.90
N ILE A 120 13.15 3.67 -0.31
CA ILE A 120 12.13 2.69 -0.60
C ILE A 120 12.82 1.35 -0.83
N GLY A 121 12.41 0.32 -0.10
CA GLY A 121 12.96 -1.03 -0.17
C GLY A 121 12.58 -1.84 -1.41
N LEU A 122 12.07 -1.18 -2.48
CA LEU A 122 11.64 -1.76 -3.75
C LEU A 122 11.97 -0.79 -4.92
N PRO A 123 12.11 -1.29 -6.16
CA PRO A 123 12.20 -0.43 -7.34
C PRO A 123 10.95 0.45 -7.49
N VAL A 124 11.12 1.77 -7.40
CA VAL A 124 10.02 2.75 -7.29
C VAL A 124 9.17 2.80 -8.55
N ASP A 125 9.78 2.68 -9.72
CA ASP A 125 9.12 2.60 -11.03
C ASP A 125 8.15 1.40 -11.10
N ARG A 126 8.61 0.21 -10.69
CA ARG A 126 7.78 -1.00 -10.64
C ARG A 126 6.69 -0.88 -9.60
N LEU A 127 6.98 -0.28 -8.44
CA LEU A 127 5.99 -0.04 -7.40
C LEU A 127 4.86 0.85 -7.91
N ILE A 128 5.16 1.93 -8.63
CA ILE A 128 4.13 2.82 -9.17
C ILE A 128 3.29 2.10 -10.24
N LEU A 129 3.93 1.33 -11.13
CA LEU A 129 3.22 0.52 -12.12
C LEU A 129 2.23 -0.44 -11.44
N PHE A 130 2.68 -1.10 -10.37
CA PHE A 130 1.86 -2.01 -9.59
C PHE A 130 0.68 -1.30 -8.91
N LEU A 131 0.94 -0.20 -8.20
CA LEU A 131 -0.09 0.61 -7.54
C LEU A 131 -1.15 1.11 -8.54
N HIS A 132 -0.71 1.58 -9.71
CA HIS A 132 -1.59 2.02 -10.78
C HIS A 132 -2.44 0.86 -11.32
N SER A 133 -1.84 -0.31 -11.56
CA SER A 133 -2.58 -1.50 -12.04
C SER A 133 -3.65 -1.99 -11.05
N LYS A 134 -3.48 -1.70 -9.76
CA LYS A 134 -4.45 -2.01 -8.69
C LYS A 134 -5.42 -0.87 -8.41
N ASN A 135 -5.52 0.13 -9.30
CA ASN A 135 -6.39 1.31 -9.13
C ASN A 135 -6.20 2.04 -7.80
N SER A 136 -4.95 2.07 -7.29
CA SER A 136 -4.66 2.78 -6.04
C SER A 136 -4.94 4.28 -6.18
N PRO A 137 -5.36 4.97 -5.11
CA PRO A 137 -5.65 6.40 -5.18
C PRO A 137 -4.45 7.21 -5.71
N LYS A 138 -4.73 8.22 -6.55
CA LYS A 138 -3.68 9.12 -7.10
C LYS A 138 -2.81 9.74 -6.02
N ALA A 139 -3.40 10.09 -4.86
CA ALA A 139 -2.67 10.61 -3.71
C ALA A 139 -1.63 9.61 -3.18
N VAL A 140 -1.93 8.31 -3.16
CA VAL A 140 -0.99 7.26 -2.75
C VAL A 140 0.16 7.16 -3.74
N ILE A 141 -0.13 7.15 -5.05
CA ILE A 141 0.86 7.11 -6.13
C ILE A 141 1.80 8.34 -6.05
N ALA A 142 1.24 9.53 -5.84
CA ALA A 142 1.98 10.79 -5.70
C ALA A 142 3.05 10.74 -4.61
N ARG A 143 2.77 10.08 -3.47
CA ARG A 143 3.75 9.93 -2.37
C ARG A 143 4.99 9.15 -2.79
N TYR A 144 4.89 8.23 -3.74
CA TYR A 144 6.01 7.40 -4.19
C TYR A 144 6.73 8.01 -5.40
N LEU A 145 6.03 8.77 -6.25
CA LEU A 145 6.62 9.48 -7.40
C LEU A 145 7.78 10.40 -7.03
N GLN A 146 7.77 11.02 -5.84
CA GLN A 146 8.86 11.89 -5.39
C GLN A 146 10.21 11.16 -5.22
N TYR A 147 10.18 9.84 -5.02
CA TYR A 147 11.37 9.01 -4.80
C TYR A 147 12.00 8.47 -6.08
N LEU A 148 11.43 8.77 -7.26
CA LEU A 148 12.10 8.49 -8.53
C LEU A 148 13.36 9.37 -8.64
N PRO A 149 14.54 8.76 -8.91
CA PRO A 149 15.82 9.45 -8.90
C PRO A 149 16.03 10.32 -10.14
N ASP A 150 15.47 9.90 -11.27
CA ASP A 150 15.72 10.47 -12.60
C ASP A 150 14.46 11.09 -13.21
N SER A 151 14.62 12.25 -13.82
CA SER A 151 13.54 13.03 -14.43
C SER A 151 13.03 12.37 -15.71
N ASP A 152 13.91 11.79 -16.53
CA ASP A 152 13.49 11.13 -17.79
C ASP A 152 12.64 9.89 -17.50
N THR A 153 13.08 9.07 -16.54
CA THR A 153 12.31 7.91 -16.04
C THR A 153 10.93 8.32 -15.53
N LEU A 154 10.84 9.46 -14.84
CA LEU A 154 9.56 10.02 -14.37
C LEU A 154 8.67 10.47 -15.54
N VAL A 155 9.21 11.17 -16.53
CA VAL A 155 8.45 11.58 -17.73
C VAL A 155 7.91 10.34 -18.44
N ASP A 156 8.75 9.33 -18.68
CA ASP A 156 8.34 8.07 -19.32
C ASP A 156 7.18 7.40 -18.60
N LEU A 157 7.28 7.31 -17.27
CA LEU A 157 6.27 6.67 -16.45
C LEU A 157 4.96 7.48 -16.44
N VAL A 158 5.04 8.80 -16.34
CA VAL A 158 3.88 9.70 -16.36
C VAL A 158 3.14 9.62 -17.70
N VAL A 159 3.87 9.68 -18.82
CA VAL A 159 3.31 9.59 -20.17
C VAL A 159 2.66 8.23 -20.38
N ARG A 160 3.35 7.15 -20.03
CA ARG A 160 2.86 5.77 -20.19
C ARG A 160 1.57 5.51 -19.40
N LEU A 161 1.44 6.09 -18.21
CA LEU A 161 0.29 5.87 -17.32
C LEU A 161 -0.78 6.97 -17.43
N GLY A 162 -0.56 8.00 -18.24
CA GLY A 162 -1.47 9.14 -18.34
C GLY A 162 -1.59 9.96 -17.04
N LEU A 163 -0.55 9.97 -16.20
CA LEU A 163 -0.55 10.63 -14.89
C LEU A 163 -0.06 12.09 -14.97
N TYR A 164 -0.41 12.80 -16.04
CA TYR A 164 0.16 14.11 -16.39
C TYR A 164 0.09 15.13 -15.25
N GLY A 165 -1.08 15.32 -14.62
CA GLY A 165 -1.22 16.24 -13.48
C GLY A 165 -0.28 15.92 -12.31
N LEU A 166 -0.12 14.63 -11.95
CA LEU A 166 0.83 14.23 -10.90
C LEU A 166 2.29 14.48 -11.32
N GLY A 167 2.60 14.32 -12.61
CA GLY A 167 3.91 14.64 -13.17
C GLY A 167 4.23 16.12 -13.05
N ILE A 168 3.29 16.98 -13.46
CA ILE A 168 3.41 18.44 -13.37
C ILE A 168 3.65 18.87 -11.92
N GLU A 169 2.78 18.45 -11.00
CA GLU A 169 2.93 18.73 -9.57
C GLU A 169 4.31 18.32 -9.03
N ASN A 170 4.83 17.16 -9.46
CA ASN A 170 6.12 16.67 -9.00
C ASN A 170 7.29 17.50 -9.55
N PHE A 171 7.29 17.85 -10.84
CA PHE A 171 8.35 18.67 -11.44
C PHE A 171 8.32 20.11 -10.92
N VAL A 172 7.13 20.70 -10.73
CA VAL A 172 6.97 22.02 -10.10
C VAL A 172 7.54 22.01 -8.68
N ARG A 173 7.20 21.00 -7.88
CA ARG A 173 7.74 20.83 -6.52
C ARG A 173 9.26 20.69 -6.50
N LYS A 174 9.83 19.97 -7.47
CA LYS A 174 11.28 19.80 -7.62
C LYS A 174 11.98 21.01 -8.28
N LYS A 175 11.22 22.02 -8.73
CA LYS A 175 11.70 23.16 -9.53
C LYS A 175 12.46 22.72 -10.79
N ASP A 176 12.03 21.61 -11.40
CA ASP A 176 12.69 21.03 -12.56
C ASP A 176 12.00 21.49 -13.86
N ALA A 177 12.45 22.64 -14.35
CA ALA A 177 11.97 23.19 -15.61
C ALA A 177 12.39 22.36 -16.85
N ALA A 178 13.47 21.58 -16.76
CA ALA A 178 13.89 20.72 -17.86
C ALA A 178 12.94 19.53 -18.00
N GLY A 179 12.60 18.88 -16.88
CA GLY A 179 11.59 17.83 -16.80
C GLY A 179 10.20 18.30 -17.28
N LEU A 180 9.77 19.50 -16.88
CA LEU A 180 8.51 20.09 -17.38
C LEU A 180 8.51 20.29 -18.90
N ARG A 181 9.61 20.78 -19.49
CA ARG A 181 9.71 20.93 -20.96
C ARG A 181 9.72 19.59 -21.68
N SER A 182 10.41 18.60 -21.12
CA SER A 182 10.40 17.23 -21.64
C SER A 182 8.98 16.64 -21.61
N LEU A 183 8.27 16.80 -20.50
CA LEU A 183 6.88 16.38 -20.36
C LEU A 183 5.99 17.10 -21.38
N HIS A 184 6.08 18.43 -21.48
CA HIS A 184 5.30 19.26 -22.42
C HIS A 184 5.37 18.73 -23.86
N SER A 185 6.56 18.35 -24.33
CA SER A 185 6.76 17.83 -25.69
C SER A 185 6.07 16.48 -25.95
N ARG A 186 5.61 15.79 -24.90
CA ARG A 186 5.03 14.44 -24.93
C ARG A 186 3.58 14.39 -24.47
N VAL A 187 3.02 15.50 -23.96
CA VAL A 187 1.60 15.58 -23.63
C VAL A 187 0.80 15.53 -24.94
N PRO A 188 -0.22 14.66 -25.06
CA PRO A 188 -1.10 14.63 -26.22
C PRO A 188 -1.81 15.97 -26.40
N THR A 189 -2.10 16.37 -27.65
CA THR A 189 -2.81 17.62 -27.95
C THR A 189 -4.22 17.68 -27.33
N SER A 190 -4.81 16.53 -26.98
CA SER A 190 -6.07 16.45 -26.22
C SER A 190 -5.95 16.88 -24.76
N GLY A 191 -4.74 16.93 -24.19
CA GLY A 191 -4.45 17.39 -22.83
C GLY A 191 -4.27 18.90 -22.77
N SER A 192 -5.24 19.66 -23.30
CA SER A 192 -5.13 21.12 -23.41
C SER A 192 -4.95 21.81 -22.05
N ASN A 193 -5.52 21.24 -20.99
CA ASN A 193 -5.43 21.78 -19.64
C ASN A 193 -4.01 21.59 -19.07
N GLU A 194 -3.44 20.40 -19.25
CA GLU A 194 -2.09 20.07 -18.81
C GLU A 194 -1.03 20.88 -19.55
N ILE A 195 -1.23 21.11 -20.85
CA ILE A 195 -0.37 21.99 -21.66
C ILE A 195 -0.40 23.42 -21.11
N GLN A 196 -1.60 23.99 -20.91
CA GLN A 196 -1.77 25.33 -20.36
C GLN A 196 -1.13 25.47 -18.96
N GLU A 197 -1.29 24.46 -18.12
CA GLU A 197 -0.70 24.42 -16.79
C GLU A 197 0.84 24.44 -16.85
N ILE A 198 1.43 23.60 -17.72
CA ILE A 198 2.89 23.58 -17.90
C ILE A 198 3.40 24.91 -18.44
N GLU A 199 2.75 25.48 -19.46
CA GLU A 199 3.12 26.78 -20.04
C GLU A 199 3.04 27.90 -19.00
N ALA A 200 1.98 27.92 -18.19
CA ALA A 200 1.84 28.86 -17.08
C ALA A 200 3.04 28.78 -16.13
N TYR A 201 3.43 27.56 -15.71
CA TYR A 201 4.60 27.38 -14.84
C TYR A 201 5.92 27.77 -15.49
N LEU A 202 6.12 27.45 -16.77
CA LEU A 202 7.36 27.80 -17.48
C LEU A 202 7.49 29.30 -17.77
N SER A 203 6.38 30.03 -17.78
CA SER A 203 6.37 31.49 -17.94
C SER A 203 6.74 32.26 -16.66
N LEU A 204 6.68 31.61 -15.49
CA LEU A 204 7.04 32.23 -14.21
C LEU A 204 8.56 32.38 -14.06
N PRO A 205 9.06 33.52 -13.54
CA PRO A 205 10.48 33.70 -13.29
C PRO A 205 10.96 32.72 -12.21
N VAL A 206 12.11 32.07 -12.44
CA VAL A 206 12.70 31.00 -11.61
C VAL A 206 12.93 31.40 -10.13
N SER A 207 12.86 32.69 -9.81
CA SER A 207 12.95 33.26 -8.46
C SER A 207 11.64 33.33 -7.67
N PHE A 208 10.52 32.80 -8.18
CA PHE A 208 9.23 32.84 -7.47
C PHE A 208 9.19 31.85 -6.30
N ASN A 209 8.89 32.34 -5.10
CA ASN A 209 8.63 31.52 -3.92
C ASN A 209 7.19 31.00 -3.97
N LEU A 210 7.02 29.68 -3.84
CA LEU A 210 5.72 28.99 -3.92
C LEU A 210 4.80 29.20 -2.71
N SER A 211 5.06 30.18 -1.84
CA SER A 211 4.15 30.55 -0.74
C SER A 211 2.93 31.35 -1.20
N ASP A 212 2.95 31.89 -2.41
CA ASP A 212 1.94 32.86 -2.88
C ASP A 212 0.85 32.24 -3.77
N CYS A 213 0.96 30.96 -4.13
CA CYS A 213 -0.11 30.22 -4.79
C CYS A 213 -0.98 29.55 -3.74
N LYS A 214 -2.10 30.20 -3.40
CA LYS A 214 -3.15 29.64 -2.55
C LYS A 214 -3.62 28.30 -3.16
N PRO A 215 -3.64 27.18 -2.41
CA PRO A 215 -4.21 25.95 -2.93
C PRO A 215 -5.70 26.18 -3.24
N PRO A 216 -6.25 25.57 -4.30
CA PRO A 216 -7.69 25.52 -4.47
C PRO A 216 -8.30 24.85 -3.24
N ASP A 217 -9.35 25.49 -2.75
CA ASP A 217 -10.13 25.21 -1.56
C ASP A 217 -10.13 23.73 -1.13
N GLN A 218 -9.32 23.40 -0.11
CA GLN A 218 -9.49 22.16 0.66
C GLN A 218 -10.69 22.34 1.60
N SER A 219 -11.89 22.33 1.01
CA SER A 219 -13.08 21.98 1.77
C SER A 219 -12.96 20.49 2.11
N MET A 220 -12.44 20.23 3.32
CA MET A 220 -12.57 18.95 4.00
C MET A 220 -14.06 18.59 4.11
N GLU A 221 -14.60 17.84 3.15
CA GLU A 221 -15.73 16.98 3.45
C GLU A 221 -15.22 15.85 4.33
N ARG A 222 -15.42 16.05 5.63
CA ARG A 222 -15.43 14.98 6.63
C ARG A 222 -16.38 13.91 6.12
N ILE A 223 -15.82 12.80 5.62
CA ILE A 223 -16.58 11.57 5.47
C ILE A 223 -16.90 11.12 6.90
N HIS A 224 -18.12 11.47 7.32
CA HIS A 224 -18.74 10.95 8.51
C HIS A 224 -18.71 9.42 8.44
N THR A 225 -17.93 8.79 9.33
CA THR A 225 -18.23 7.46 9.85
C THR A 225 -19.64 7.50 10.43
N LYS A 226 -20.65 7.14 9.62
CA LYS A 226 -21.98 6.82 10.13
C LYS A 226 -21.82 5.55 10.97
N GLY A 227 -22.10 5.73 12.26
CA GLY A 227 -22.08 4.67 13.24
C GLY A 227 -23.01 3.53 12.85
N ILE A 228 -22.46 2.32 12.90
CA ILE A 228 -23.26 1.13 13.11
C ILE A 228 -23.55 1.09 14.62
N ILE A 229 -24.82 1.31 14.92
CA ILE A 229 -25.43 1.18 16.24
C ILE A 229 -25.32 -0.29 16.66
N ALA A 230 -24.51 -0.57 17.67
CA ALA A 230 -24.62 -1.80 18.44
C ALA A 230 -25.67 -1.60 19.55
N PRO A 231 -26.72 -2.44 19.67
CA PRO A 231 -27.68 -2.32 20.75
C PRO A 231 -27.05 -2.76 22.08
N ARG A 232 -26.99 -1.79 22.98
CA ARG A 232 -26.60 -1.93 24.39
C ARG A 232 -27.73 -2.64 25.14
N ASN A 233 -27.61 -3.94 25.39
CA ASN A 233 -28.52 -4.64 26.31
C ASN A 233 -27.84 -4.87 27.67
N ARG A 234 -28.35 -4.17 28.69
CA ARG A 234 -28.06 -4.40 30.10
C ARG A 234 -28.71 -5.71 30.56
N ARG A 235 -27.98 -6.52 31.33
CA ARG A 235 -28.35 -7.17 32.62
C ARG A 235 -27.20 -8.12 33.00
N ARG A 236 -26.31 -7.74 33.92
CA ARG A 236 -26.43 -7.81 35.39
C ARG A 236 -26.41 -9.27 35.89
N TRP A 237 -25.25 -9.73 36.36
CA TRP A 237 -25.15 -10.62 37.53
C TRP A 237 -23.90 -10.26 38.35
N HIS A 238 -24.17 -9.90 39.60
CA HIS A 238 -23.21 -9.75 40.69
C HIS A 238 -22.59 -11.10 41.04
N VAL A 239 -21.30 -11.12 41.36
CA VAL A 239 -20.68 -12.14 42.21
C VAL A 239 -20.16 -11.41 43.45
N PRO A 240 -20.56 -11.77 44.67
CA PRO A 240 -19.99 -11.20 45.88
C PRO A 240 -18.76 -12.01 46.31
N PHE A 241 -17.69 -11.30 46.67
CA PHE A 241 -16.60 -11.82 47.49
C PHE A 241 -16.47 -10.91 48.70
N ALA A 242 -16.71 -11.45 49.90
CA ALA A 242 -16.01 -11.16 51.16
C ALA A 242 -16.74 -11.91 52.30
N ILE A 243 -16.12 -12.96 52.85
CA ILE A 243 -15.39 -12.97 54.13
C ILE A 243 -16.32 -13.03 55.34
N GLY A 244 -16.29 -14.19 55.99
CA GLY A 244 -16.78 -14.53 57.32
C GLY A 244 -16.23 -15.91 57.65
#